data_AF-A0A8T0V4V5-F1
#
_entry.id   AF-A0A8T0V4V5-F1
#
_cell.length_a   1.000
_cell.length_b   1.000
_cell.length_c   1.000
_cell.angle_alpha   90.00
_cell.angle_beta   90.00
_cell.angle_gamma   90.00
#
_symmetry.space_group_name_H-M   'P 1'
#
loop_
_entity.id
_entity.type
_entity.pdbx_description
1 polymer ?
#
loop_
_entity_poly.entity_id
_entity_poly.type
_entity_poly.pdbx_seq_one_letter_code
_entity_poly.pdbx_strand_id
1 'polypeptide(L)'
;MSWGAAIWGLQQATELVSGTNAWAELFDRISSLISSHSQRTDICEQLGNHEDQQLIQDNLRQLQTDLQQLQTTMPKMHDLIERLEWQIHKKPAAELLPHIKDAVYDAEDLLDEFNYYELKVKIEGKANERQSLPALQEFTSSVIHGNFNRLKESQHKLDHLYYQSRDLGLQNSPLKFDKIIRPETSSFLSESKIFGRHEEVNKILELLGIPSQSNASYKRKRVDRVEVLPIVGLGGVGKTTLAQQICNDRRVNGFFDMILWSCVSDEFDVKRLTKEVIQCSGKEISTDNLNSLQTTLCKVVDSKRFLLVLDDIWDDVLENNGQEWQRFCAPLSNTLPESMILVTTRSQRVADKVRTVDSFQLDGLKDDAFWEFFKVQAFGSENLDKNQELKNIGKSLIPKFGCQNHWALVENGSESKTLE
;
A
#
# COMPACT_ATOMS: atom_id res chain seq x y z
N MET A 1 3.37 -4.15 -1.39
CA MET A 1 2.82 -4.36 -0.04
C MET A 1 1.77 -3.28 0.16
N SER A 2 0.47 -3.46 0.33
CA SER A 2 -0.46 -4.58 0.15
C SER A 2 -1.74 -3.95 -0.44
N TRP A 3 -1.90 -3.91 -1.78
CA TRP A 3 -3.15 -3.46 -2.41
C TRP A 3 -4.27 -4.53 -2.29
N GLY A 4 -3.94 -5.72 -1.79
CA GLY A 4 -4.90 -6.78 -1.52
C GLY A 4 -5.78 -6.47 -0.31
N ALA A 5 -5.27 -5.81 0.74
CA ALA A 5 -5.96 -5.70 2.03
C ALA A 5 -7.30 -4.95 1.97
N ALA A 6 -7.42 -3.88 1.16
CA ALA A 6 -8.67 -3.10 1.06
C ALA A 6 -9.79 -3.86 0.31
N ILE A 7 -9.44 -4.55 -0.79
CA ILE A 7 -10.37 -5.39 -1.55
C ILE A 7 -10.75 -6.63 -0.73
N TRP A 8 -9.77 -7.22 -0.03
CA TRP A 8 -9.98 -8.36 0.84
C TRP A 8 -10.83 -8.00 2.06
N GLY A 9 -10.64 -6.83 2.67
CA GLY A 9 -11.42 -6.37 3.82
C GLY A 9 -12.89 -6.10 3.49
N LEU A 10 -13.18 -5.50 2.34
CA LEU A 10 -14.57 -5.31 1.88
C LEU A 10 -15.22 -6.64 1.50
N GLN A 11 -14.48 -7.54 0.85
CA GLN A 11 -14.99 -8.86 0.49
C GLN A 11 -15.24 -9.73 1.73
N GLN A 12 -14.29 -9.79 2.66
CA GLN A 12 -14.43 -10.42 3.99
C GLN A 12 -15.64 -9.85 4.73
N ALA A 13 -15.81 -8.53 4.78
CA ALA A 13 -16.95 -7.91 5.46
C ALA A 13 -18.30 -8.30 4.82
N THR A 14 -18.38 -8.36 3.48
CA THR A 14 -19.59 -8.83 2.80
C THR A 14 -19.85 -10.33 2.99
N GLU A 15 -18.79 -11.15 3.03
CA GLU A 15 -18.88 -12.58 3.31
C GLU A 15 -19.31 -12.82 4.76
N LEU A 16 -18.77 -12.10 5.73
CA LEU A 16 -19.18 -12.10 7.14
C LEU A 16 -20.66 -11.75 7.30
N VAL A 17 -21.15 -10.71 6.63
CA VAL A 17 -22.57 -10.31 6.66
C VAL A 17 -23.48 -11.36 6.03
N SER A 18 -23.01 -12.04 4.99
CA SER A 18 -23.75 -13.17 4.42
C SER A 18 -23.75 -14.39 5.34
N GLY A 19 -22.65 -14.64 6.04
CA GLY A 19 -22.47 -15.74 7.00
C GLY A 19 -23.37 -15.60 8.23
N THR A 20 -23.60 -14.40 8.73
CA THR A 20 -24.47 -14.20 9.92
C THR A 20 -25.92 -14.54 9.71
N ASN A 21 -26.43 -14.41 8.48
CA ASN A 21 -27.78 -14.88 8.16
C ASN A 21 -27.83 -16.42 8.18
N ALA A 22 -26.76 -17.07 7.70
CA ALA A 22 -26.62 -18.52 7.74
C ALA A 22 -26.51 -19.05 9.18
N TRP A 23 -25.80 -18.33 10.06
CA TRP A 23 -25.72 -18.62 11.49
C TRP A 23 -27.07 -18.55 12.20
N ALA A 24 -27.86 -17.52 11.91
CA ALA A 24 -29.20 -17.40 12.49
C ALA A 24 -30.09 -18.60 12.13
N GLU A 25 -30.07 -19.03 10.86
CA GLU A 25 -30.79 -20.23 10.42
C GLU A 25 -30.30 -21.51 11.11
N LEU A 26 -28.98 -21.65 11.35
CA LEU A 26 -28.42 -22.77 12.08
C LEU A 26 -28.90 -22.81 13.54
N PHE A 27 -28.87 -21.67 14.24
CA PHE A 27 -29.36 -21.61 15.63
C PHE A 27 -30.85 -21.86 15.74
N ASP A 28 -31.65 -21.39 14.78
CA ASP A 28 -33.09 -21.66 14.74
C ASP A 28 -33.37 -23.17 14.53
N ARG A 29 -32.60 -23.83 13.64
CA ARG A 29 -32.71 -25.29 13.44
C ARG A 29 -32.38 -26.07 14.71
N ILE A 30 -31.31 -25.71 15.40
CA ILE A 30 -30.90 -26.37 16.64
C ILE A 30 -31.95 -26.15 17.73
N SER A 31 -32.45 -24.92 17.87
CA SER A 31 -33.49 -24.56 18.82
C SER A 31 -34.79 -25.33 18.55
N SER A 32 -35.17 -25.47 17.28
CA SER A 32 -36.33 -26.27 16.85
C SER A 32 -36.14 -27.76 17.16
N LEU A 33 -34.96 -28.32 16.90
CA LEU A 33 -34.63 -29.72 17.19
C LEU A 33 -34.68 -30.04 18.69
N ILE A 34 -34.06 -29.21 19.53
CA ILE A 34 -34.14 -29.32 21.00
C ILE A 34 -35.60 -29.30 21.46
N SER A 35 -36.40 -28.38 20.90
CA SER A 35 -37.83 -28.24 21.22
C SER A 35 -38.66 -29.42 20.74
N SER A 36 -38.32 -30.02 19.59
CA SER A 36 -39.02 -31.17 19.02
C SER A 36 -38.70 -32.48 19.73
N HIS A 37 -37.51 -32.58 20.33
CA HIS A 37 -37.03 -33.79 21.02
C HIS A 37 -37.32 -33.78 22.52
N SER A 38 -37.70 -32.64 23.13
CA SER A 38 -38.30 -32.63 24.47
C SER A 38 -39.63 -33.40 24.54
N GLN A 39 -40.26 -33.67 23.38
CA GLN A 39 -41.51 -34.43 23.26
C GLN A 39 -41.29 -35.94 22.99
N ARG A 40 -40.05 -36.40 22.74
CA ARG A 40 -39.73 -37.81 22.48
C ARG A 40 -38.67 -38.29 23.47
N THR A 41 -39.08 -39.21 24.34
CA THR A 41 -38.40 -39.71 25.54
C THR A 41 -36.98 -40.26 25.39
N ASP A 42 -36.45 -40.47 24.18
CA ASP A 42 -35.25 -41.31 23.98
C ASP A 42 -33.92 -40.53 24.01
N ILE A 43 -33.94 -39.18 24.03
CA ILE A 43 -32.73 -38.35 24.20
C ILE A 43 -32.64 -37.75 25.61
N CYS A 44 -33.77 -37.66 26.31
CA CYS A 44 -33.84 -37.18 27.69
C CYS A 44 -33.05 -38.06 28.67
N GLU A 45 -32.79 -39.34 28.36
CA GLU A 45 -31.93 -40.18 29.20
C GLU A 45 -30.43 -39.80 29.13
N GLN A 46 -30.00 -39.01 28.13
CA GLN A 46 -28.58 -38.61 27.97
C GLN A 46 -28.29 -37.11 28.10
N LEU A 47 -29.29 -36.23 28.08
CA LEU A 47 -29.08 -34.76 28.11
C LEU A 47 -29.62 -34.04 29.37
N GLY A 48 -30.00 -34.77 30.41
CA GLY A 48 -30.30 -34.17 31.72
C GLY A 48 -31.67 -33.50 31.84
N ASN A 49 -31.94 -32.95 33.02
CA ASN A 49 -33.27 -32.53 33.48
C ASN A 49 -33.79 -31.28 32.72
N HIS A 50 -35.03 -30.87 33.01
CA HIS A 50 -35.65 -29.67 32.42
C HIS A 50 -34.84 -28.37 32.62
N GLU A 51 -33.96 -28.32 33.64
CA GLU A 51 -33.02 -27.22 33.90
C GLU A 51 -31.86 -27.19 32.88
N ASP A 52 -31.37 -28.35 32.43
CA ASP A 52 -30.26 -28.45 31.46
C ASP A 52 -30.70 -27.99 30.06
N GLN A 53 -31.96 -28.25 29.69
CA GLN A 53 -32.53 -27.78 28.42
C GLN A 53 -32.67 -26.25 28.37
N GLN A 54 -33.06 -25.64 29.48
CA GLN A 54 -33.20 -24.19 29.56
C GLN A 54 -31.83 -23.50 29.51
N LEU A 55 -30.83 -24.08 30.18
CA LEU A 55 -29.43 -23.62 30.10
C LEU A 55 -28.87 -23.66 28.67
N ILE A 56 -29.16 -24.71 27.91
CA ILE A 56 -28.72 -24.82 26.50
C ILE A 56 -29.40 -23.76 25.63
N GLN A 57 -30.70 -23.52 25.80
CA GLN A 57 -31.41 -22.47 25.06
C GLN A 57 -30.88 -21.06 25.37
N ASP A 58 -30.57 -20.79 26.63
CA ASP A 58 -29.98 -19.50 27.03
C ASP A 58 -28.57 -19.33 26.46
N ASN A 59 -27.75 -20.39 26.46
CA ASN A 59 -26.42 -20.38 25.85
C ASN A 59 -26.50 -20.16 24.33
N LEU A 60 -27.47 -20.76 23.63
CA LEU A 60 -27.67 -20.55 22.19
C LEU A 60 -28.03 -19.09 21.86
N ARG A 61 -28.94 -18.49 22.63
CA ARG A 61 -29.31 -17.07 22.47
C ARG A 61 -28.13 -16.14 22.72
N GLN A 62 -27.34 -16.44 23.74
CA GLN A 62 -26.16 -15.65 24.05
C GLN A 62 -25.10 -15.81 22.95
N LEU A 63 -24.87 -17.02 22.44
CA LEU A 63 -23.92 -17.27 21.36
C LEU A 63 -24.34 -16.57 20.06
N GLN A 64 -25.64 -16.54 19.74
CA GLN A 64 -26.18 -15.73 18.64
C GLN A 64 -25.90 -14.23 18.84
N THR A 65 -26.03 -13.74 20.08
CA THR A 65 -25.78 -12.33 20.42
C THR A 65 -24.30 -12.00 20.31
N ASP A 66 -23.41 -12.87 20.78
CA ASP A 66 -21.96 -12.71 20.72
C ASP A 66 -21.46 -12.74 19.26
N LEU A 67 -22.02 -13.61 18.41
CA LEU A 67 -21.74 -13.62 16.97
C LEU A 67 -22.22 -12.35 16.25
N GLN A 68 -23.37 -11.80 16.64
CA GLN A 68 -23.83 -10.50 16.12
C GLN A 68 -22.90 -9.36 16.54
N GLN A 69 -22.37 -9.38 17.76
CA GLN A 69 -21.36 -8.41 18.18
C GLN A 69 -20.10 -8.53 17.33
N LEU A 70 -19.58 -9.75 17.17
CA LEU A 70 -18.39 -10.01 16.38
C LEU A 70 -18.56 -9.55 14.92
N GLN A 71 -19.72 -9.82 14.32
CA GLN A 71 -20.06 -9.31 12.98
C GLN A 71 -19.92 -7.79 12.85
N THR A 72 -20.26 -7.04 13.89
CA THR A 72 -20.12 -5.58 13.87
C THR A 72 -18.73 -5.08 14.24
N THR A 73 -17.96 -5.87 14.99
CA THR A 73 -16.59 -5.54 15.42
C THR A 73 -15.56 -5.87 14.34
N MET A 74 -15.66 -7.01 13.66
CA MET A 74 -14.68 -7.47 12.67
C MET A 74 -14.40 -6.44 11.56
N PRO A 75 -15.40 -5.81 10.90
CA PRO A 75 -15.13 -4.79 9.89
C PRO A 75 -14.36 -3.59 10.43
N LYS A 76 -14.63 -3.17 11.67
CA LYS A 76 -13.91 -2.06 12.32
C LYS A 76 -12.46 -2.44 12.61
N MET A 77 -12.22 -3.70 12.97
CA MET A 77 -10.88 -4.21 13.24
C MET A 77 -10.06 -4.36 11.95
N HIS A 78 -10.67 -4.78 10.83
CA HIS A 78 -10.00 -4.78 9.53
C HIS A 78 -9.66 -3.36 9.04
N ASP A 79 -10.59 -2.40 9.16
CA ASP A 79 -10.30 -0.98 8.86
C ASP A 79 -9.15 -0.46 9.75
N LEU A 80 -9.13 -0.82 11.03
CA LEU A 80 -8.04 -0.48 11.94
C LEU A 80 -6.71 -1.11 11.53
N ILE A 81 -6.69 -2.39 11.15
CA ILE A 81 -5.49 -3.07 10.62
C ILE A 81 -4.96 -2.31 9.41
N GLU A 82 -5.83 -2.00 8.45
CA GLU A 82 -5.44 -1.26 7.25
C GLU A 82 -4.78 0.07 7.62
N ARG A 83 -5.42 0.89 8.47
CA ARG A 83 -4.86 2.17 8.94
C ARG A 83 -3.51 2.01 9.61
N LEU A 84 -3.35 0.99 10.45
CA LEU A 84 -2.11 0.74 11.18
C LEU A 84 -0.99 0.25 10.27
N GLU A 85 -1.30 -0.49 9.20
CA GLU A 85 -0.29 -0.89 8.21
C GLU A 85 0.38 0.32 7.56
N TRP A 86 -0.38 1.38 7.26
CA TRP A 86 0.18 2.65 6.76
C TRP A 86 1.07 3.37 7.79
N GLN A 87 0.86 3.08 9.08
CA GLN A 87 1.56 3.72 10.18
C GLN A 87 2.57 2.83 10.88
N ILE A 88 2.93 1.69 10.30
CA ILE A 88 3.81 0.70 10.96
C ILE A 88 5.18 1.27 11.37
N HIS A 89 5.62 2.38 10.77
CA HIS A 89 6.83 3.11 11.16
C HIS A 89 6.71 3.86 12.51
N LYS A 90 5.49 4.04 13.04
CA LYS A 90 5.25 4.64 14.35
C LYS A 90 5.27 3.54 15.40
N LYS A 91 6.12 3.69 16.41
CA LYS A 91 6.29 2.69 17.48
C LYS A 91 4.97 2.17 18.08
N PRO A 92 3.97 3.01 18.44
CA PRO A 92 2.70 2.50 18.97
C PRO A 92 1.92 1.62 17.99
N ALA A 93 1.97 1.94 16.69
CA ALA A 93 1.32 1.13 15.65
C ALA A 93 2.08 -0.18 15.42
N ALA A 94 3.42 -0.15 15.40
CA ALA A 94 4.27 -1.33 15.26
C ALA A 94 4.06 -2.34 16.39
N GLU A 95 3.89 -1.84 17.62
CA GLU A 95 3.66 -2.68 18.82
C GLU A 95 2.23 -3.25 18.84
N LEU A 96 1.22 -2.47 18.45
CA LEU A 96 -0.18 -2.89 18.58
C LEU A 96 -0.69 -3.73 17.39
N LEU A 97 -0.18 -3.50 16.18
CA LEU A 97 -0.66 -4.16 14.96
C LEU A 97 -0.57 -5.69 15.01
N PRO A 98 0.53 -6.33 15.49
CA PRO A 98 0.59 -7.78 15.62
C PRO A 98 -0.52 -8.32 16.51
N HIS A 99 -0.75 -7.71 17.68
CA HIS A 99 -1.79 -8.13 18.61
C HIS A 99 -3.20 -8.00 18.05
N ILE A 100 -3.47 -6.94 17.28
CA ILE A 100 -4.74 -6.76 16.58
C ILE A 100 -4.93 -7.85 15.52
N LYS A 101 -3.91 -8.13 14.71
CA LYS A 101 -3.97 -9.20 13.70
C LYS A 101 -4.19 -10.56 14.34
N ASP A 102 -3.46 -10.87 15.41
CA ASP A 102 -3.61 -12.13 16.13
C ASP A 102 -5.03 -12.30 16.69
N ALA A 103 -5.61 -11.25 17.28
CA ALA A 103 -6.98 -11.31 17.80
C ALA A 103 -8.04 -11.44 16.70
N VAL A 104 -7.80 -10.85 15.52
CA VAL A 104 -8.66 -11.00 14.34
C VAL A 104 -8.56 -12.43 13.80
N TYR A 105 -7.36 -13.00 13.70
CA TYR A 105 -7.17 -14.39 13.27
C TYR A 105 -7.78 -15.39 14.27
N ASP A 106 -7.63 -15.17 15.58
CA ASP A 106 -8.31 -15.97 16.61
C ASP A 106 -9.84 -15.99 16.38
N ALA A 107 -10.42 -14.85 15.99
CA ALA A 107 -11.84 -14.72 15.72
C ALA A 107 -12.27 -15.36 14.38
N GLU A 108 -11.45 -15.21 13.33
CA GLU A 108 -11.66 -15.87 12.04
C GLU A 108 -11.60 -17.41 12.18
N ASP A 109 -10.63 -17.94 12.91
CA ASP A 109 -10.50 -19.37 13.20
C ASP A 109 -11.76 -19.93 13.89
N LEU A 110 -12.34 -19.16 14.82
CA LEU A 110 -13.61 -19.52 15.44
C LEU A 110 -14.76 -19.55 14.43
N LEU A 111 -14.86 -18.51 13.58
CA LEU A 111 -15.89 -18.44 12.54
C LEU A 111 -15.78 -19.58 11.53
N ASP A 112 -14.55 -20.00 11.19
CA ASP A 112 -14.29 -21.16 10.33
C ASP A 112 -14.69 -22.47 11.01
N GLU A 113 -14.43 -22.62 12.31
CA GLU A 113 -14.90 -23.76 13.10
C GLU A 113 -16.44 -23.82 13.10
N PHE A 114 -17.12 -22.68 13.30
CA PHE A 114 -18.57 -22.61 13.16
C PHE A 114 -18.97 -23.05 11.74
N ASN A 115 -18.38 -22.47 10.68
CA ASN A 115 -18.69 -22.77 9.26
C ASN A 115 -18.62 -24.27 8.98
N TYR A 116 -17.59 -24.93 9.50
CA TYR A 116 -17.45 -26.38 9.42
C TYR A 116 -18.66 -27.12 9.99
N TYR A 117 -19.11 -26.77 11.20
CA TYR A 117 -20.26 -27.43 11.80
C TYR A 117 -21.56 -27.12 11.06
N GLU A 118 -21.74 -25.92 10.51
CA GLU A 118 -22.91 -25.63 9.67
C GLU A 118 -22.97 -26.52 8.44
N LEU A 119 -21.85 -26.66 7.74
CA LEU A 119 -21.73 -27.53 6.59
C LEU A 119 -21.94 -29.00 6.97
N LYS A 120 -21.36 -29.44 8.09
CA LYS A 120 -21.51 -30.81 8.60
C LYS A 120 -22.97 -31.14 8.89
N VAL A 121 -23.68 -30.26 9.61
CA VAL A 121 -25.12 -30.41 9.88
C VAL A 121 -25.95 -30.39 8.58
N LYS A 122 -25.62 -29.51 7.63
CA LYS A 122 -26.31 -29.44 6.31
C LYS A 122 -26.11 -30.71 5.48
N ILE A 123 -24.95 -31.36 5.54
CA ILE A 123 -24.63 -32.57 4.78
C ILE A 123 -25.25 -33.80 5.45
N GLU A 124 -25.01 -33.99 6.75
CA GLU A 124 -25.50 -35.15 7.50
C GLU A 124 -27.03 -35.10 7.69
N GLY A 125 -27.63 -33.91 7.74
CA GLY A 125 -29.08 -33.73 7.82
C GLY A 125 -29.85 -34.05 6.54
N LYS A 126 -29.20 -34.06 5.37
CA LYS A 126 -29.86 -34.42 4.09
C LYS A 126 -30.04 -35.94 3.91
N ALA A 127 -29.43 -36.76 4.76
CA ALA A 127 -29.40 -38.22 4.59
C ALA A 127 -30.51 -38.98 5.36
N ASN A 128 -31.09 -38.38 6.42
CA ASN A 128 -32.36 -38.71 7.13
C ASN A 128 -32.36 -38.00 8.51
N GLU A 129 -33.52 -37.61 9.07
CA GLU A 129 -33.63 -36.97 10.40
C GLU A 129 -32.97 -37.75 11.56
N ARG A 130 -32.79 -39.07 11.42
CA ARG A 130 -32.10 -39.92 12.43
C ARG A 130 -30.57 -39.90 12.33
N GLN A 131 -30.01 -39.41 11.21
CA GLN A 131 -28.57 -39.35 10.98
C GLN A 131 -27.95 -37.99 11.31
N SER A 132 -28.76 -36.94 11.56
CA SER A 132 -28.28 -35.62 12.01
C SER A 132 -27.91 -35.55 13.50
N LEU A 133 -28.33 -36.53 14.30
CA LEU A 133 -28.14 -36.52 15.75
C LEU A 133 -26.66 -36.45 16.20
N PRO A 134 -25.74 -37.23 15.62
CA PRO A 134 -24.33 -37.23 16.02
C PRO A 134 -23.61 -35.89 15.75
N ALA A 135 -23.77 -35.29 14.56
CA ALA A 135 -23.20 -33.97 14.27
C ALA A 135 -23.76 -32.86 15.15
N LEU A 136 -25.06 -32.91 15.46
CA LEU A 136 -25.68 -31.93 16.35
C LEU A 136 -25.22 -32.11 17.81
N GLN A 137 -25.03 -33.35 18.26
CA GLN A 137 -24.50 -33.65 19.58
C GLN A 137 -23.04 -33.19 19.71
N GLU A 138 -22.23 -33.43 18.68
CA GLU A 138 -20.85 -32.94 18.59
C GLU A 138 -20.79 -31.41 18.54
N PHE A 139 -21.68 -30.77 17.77
CA PHE A 139 -21.83 -29.30 17.80
C PHE A 139 -22.17 -28.81 19.22
N THR A 140 -23.10 -29.46 19.90
CA THR A 140 -23.55 -29.06 21.24
C THR A 140 -22.45 -29.24 22.29
N SER A 141 -21.65 -30.32 22.19
CA SER A 141 -20.52 -30.55 23.09
C SER A 141 -19.33 -29.63 22.79
N SER A 142 -19.02 -29.38 21.52
CA SER A 142 -17.83 -28.60 21.14
C SER A 142 -18.11 -27.10 21.17
N VAL A 143 -19.26 -26.67 20.64
CA VAL A 143 -19.56 -25.27 20.39
C VAL A 143 -20.25 -24.62 21.58
N ILE A 144 -21.29 -25.25 22.13
CA ILE A 144 -22.08 -24.66 23.23
C ILE A 144 -21.31 -24.75 24.56
N HIS A 145 -20.63 -25.87 24.83
CA HIS A 145 -19.87 -26.04 26.08
C HIS A 145 -18.41 -25.54 26.00
N GLY A 146 -17.79 -25.55 24.82
CA GLY A 146 -16.38 -25.17 24.64
C GLY A 146 -16.17 -23.78 24.03
N ASN A 147 -16.73 -23.54 22.85
CA ASN A 147 -16.42 -22.33 22.05
C ASN A 147 -17.12 -21.05 22.52
N PHE A 148 -18.20 -21.17 23.29
CA PHE A 148 -18.89 -20.01 23.86
C PHE A 148 -17.95 -19.09 24.67
N ASN A 149 -17.10 -19.67 25.53
CA ASN A 149 -16.13 -18.91 26.30
C ASN A 149 -15.04 -18.30 25.40
N ARG A 150 -14.59 -19.04 24.38
CA ARG A 150 -13.59 -18.58 23.40
C ARG A 150 -14.10 -17.40 22.58
N LEU A 151 -15.38 -17.41 22.19
CA LEU A 151 -16.01 -16.32 21.44
C LEU A 151 -16.08 -15.03 22.27
N LYS A 152 -16.51 -15.14 23.54
CA LYS A 152 -16.52 -14.01 24.48
C LYS A 152 -15.12 -13.46 24.76
N GLU A 153 -14.16 -14.35 24.98
CA GLU A 153 -12.76 -13.96 25.16
C GLU A 153 -12.23 -13.22 23.93
N SER A 154 -12.55 -13.70 22.73
CA SER A 154 -12.14 -13.07 21.47
C SER A 154 -12.79 -11.70 21.30
N GLN A 155 -14.10 -11.58 21.54
CA GLN A 155 -14.80 -10.30 21.53
C GLN A 155 -14.18 -9.30 22.52
N HIS A 156 -13.93 -9.74 23.76
CA HIS A 156 -13.32 -8.88 24.78
C HIS A 156 -11.88 -8.45 24.43
N LYS A 157 -11.07 -9.36 23.84
CA LYS A 157 -9.74 -9.01 23.32
C LYS A 157 -9.84 -7.96 22.22
N LEU A 158 -10.74 -8.15 21.25
CA LEU A 158 -10.93 -7.21 20.14
C LEU A 158 -11.38 -5.84 20.64
N ASP A 159 -12.36 -5.78 21.54
CA ASP A 159 -12.85 -4.53 22.11
C ASP A 159 -11.75 -3.83 22.92
N HIS A 160 -11.00 -4.57 23.74
CA HIS A 160 -9.87 -4.03 24.50
C HIS A 160 -8.81 -3.41 23.58
N LEU A 161 -8.38 -4.12 22.53
CA LEU A 161 -7.40 -3.64 21.57
C LEU A 161 -7.93 -2.44 20.77
N TYR A 162 -9.21 -2.46 20.42
CA TYR A 162 -9.88 -1.32 19.79
C TYR A 162 -9.85 -0.10 20.70
N TYR A 163 -10.19 -0.23 21.99
CA TYR A 163 -10.10 0.86 22.95
C TYR A 163 -8.68 1.38 23.14
N GLN A 164 -7.70 0.49 23.24
CA GLN A 164 -6.28 0.86 23.36
C GLN A 164 -5.81 1.64 22.13
N SER A 165 -6.20 1.22 20.92
CA SER A 165 -5.88 1.96 19.69
C SER A 165 -6.47 3.38 19.69
N ARG A 166 -7.65 3.56 20.30
CA ARG A 166 -8.32 4.86 20.43
C ARG A 166 -7.59 5.77 21.40
N ASP A 167 -7.17 5.25 22.55
CA ASP A 167 -6.42 5.99 23.57
C ASP A 167 -5.08 6.50 23.03
N LEU A 168 -4.43 5.68 22.19
CA LEU A 168 -3.21 6.05 21.46
C LEU A 168 -3.46 6.97 20.24
N GLY A 169 -4.72 7.31 19.94
CA GLY A 169 -5.08 8.21 18.83
C GLY A 169 -4.92 7.60 17.44
N LEU A 170 -4.82 6.28 17.31
CA LEU A 170 -4.47 5.60 16.05
C LEU A 170 -5.65 5.47 15.07
N GLN A 171 -6.89 5.65 15.52
CA GLN A 171 -8.11 5.45 14.72
C GLN A 171 -8.35 6.53 13.65
N ASN A 172 -7.86 7.75 13.86
CA ASN A 172 -8.09 8.88 12.94
C ASN A 172 -6.99 9.02 11.87
N SER A 173 -6.23 7.95 11.67
CA SER A 173 -5.08 7.95 10.78
C SER A 173 -5.52 8.00 9.32
N PRO A 174 -4.95 8.92 8.52
CA PRO A 174 -5.27 8.98 7.11
C PRO A 174 -4.67 7.75 6.40
N LEU A 175 -5.37 7.21 5.40
CA LEU A 175 -4.93 6.10 4.56
C LEU A 175 -3.93 6.59 3.50
N LYS A 176 -2.84 7.18 3.96
CA LYS A 176 -1.75 7.67 3.10
C LYS A 176 -0.43 7.56 3.85
N PHE A 177 0.66 7.51 3.09
CA PHE A 177 1.99 7.54 3.69
C PHE A 177 2.19 8.86 4.43
N ASP A 178 2.84 8.77 5.60
CA ASP A 178 3.29 9.95 6.32
C ASP A 178 4.40 10.64 5.49
N LYS A 179 4.46 11.97 5.56
CA LYS A 179 5.53 12.75 4.94
C LYS A 179 6.91 12.38 5.48
N ILE A 180 6.98 11.79 6.68
CA ILE A 180 8.21 11.22 7.22
C ILE A 180 8.70 10.03 6.37
N ILE A 181 7.79 9.16 5.91
CA ILE A 181 8.15 8.03 5.04
C ILE A 181 8.40 8.52 3.60
N ARG A 182 7.60 9.49 3.15
CA ARG A 182 7.67 10.05 1.80
C ARG A 182 7.87 11.56 1.86
N PRO A 183 9.11 12.00 2.09
CA PRO A 183 9.40 13.42 2.11
C PRO A 183 9.16 14.01 0.71
N GLU A 184 8.78 15.28 0.69
CA GLU A 184 8.72 16.06 -0.54
C GLU A 184 10.11 16.12 -1.18
N THR A 185 10.17 15.90 -2.48
CA THR A 185 11.41 15.96 -3.27
C THR A 185 11.52 17.31 -3.98
N SER A 186 12.75 17.72 -4.27
CA SER A 186 13.03 18.93 -5.05
C SER A 186 13.96 18.61 -6.21
N SER A 187 14.10 19.54 -7.15
CA SER A 187 15.06 19.42 -8.27
C SER A 187 16.53 19.51 -7.84
N PHE A 188 16.81 19.89 -6.59
CA PHE A 188 18.17 20.00 -6.10
C PHE A 188 18.75 18.63 -5.73
N LEU A 189 19.98 18.41 -6.16
CA LEU A 189 20.75 17.25 -5.77
C LEU A 189 21.23 17.41 -4.32
N SER A 190 20.78 16.53 -3.45
CA SER A 190 21.32 16.40 -2.09
C SER A 190 22.65 15.65 -2.07
N GLU A 191 22.91 14.83 -3.10
CA GLU A 191 24.01 13.86 -3.07
C GLU A 191 25.30 14.48 -3.59
N SER A 192 26.36 14.40 -2.78
CA SER A 192 27.67 14.95 -3.14
C SER A 192 28.36 14.22 -4.30
N LYS A 193 28.02 12.93 -4.50
CA LYS A 193 28.59 12.08 -5.54
C LYS A 193 27.58 11.05 -6.01
N ILE A 194 27.51 10.87 -7.33
CA ILE A 194 26.63 9.91 -7.97
C ILE A 194 27.46 8.91 -8.76
N PHE A 195 27.07 7.65 -8.66
CA PHE A 195 27.85 6.51 -9.13
C PHE A 195 27.14 5.84 -10.31
N GLY A 196 27.90 5.46 -11.34
CA GLY A 196 27.43 4.54 -12.38
C GLY A 196 26.33 5.02 -13.34
N ARG A 197 25.76 6.22 -13.17
CA ARG A 197 24.58 6.68 -13.95
C ARG A 197 24.86 7.47 -15.23
N HIS A 198 26.11 7.58 -15.64
CA HIS A 198 26.51 8.42 -16.79
C HIS A 198 25.90 7.93 -18.12
N GLU A 199 25.81 6.61 -18.33
CA GLU A 199 25.23 6.04 -19.54
C GLU A 199 23.72 6.31 -19.61
N GLU A 200 23.02 6.14 -18.50
CA GLU A 200 21.58 6.35 -18.37
C GLU A 200 21.22 7.82 -18.57
N VAL A 201 21.99 8.76 -17.99
CA VAL A 201 21.81 10.20 -18.22
C VAL A 201 21.89 10.50 -19.72
N ASN A 202 22.93 10.02 -20.42
CA ASN A 202 23.11 10.30 -21.84
C ASN A 202 21.96 9.74 -22.69
N LYS A 203 21.52 8.50 -22.43
CA LYS A 203 20.38 7.89 -23.13
C LYS A 203 19.09 8.69 -22.91
N ILE A 204 18.85 9.15 -21.67
CA ILE A 204 17.66 9.97 -21.40
C ILE A 204 17.75 11.31 -22.12
N LEU A 205 18.91 11.97 -22.18
CA LEU A 205 19.03 13.22 -22.93
C LEU A 205 18.72 13.05 -24.43
N GLU A 206 19.12 11.93 -25.02
CA GLU A 206 18.73 11.57 -26.39
C GLU A 206 17.21 11.40 -26.51
N LEU A 207 16.57 10.72 -25.54
CA LEU A 207 15.11 10.58 -25.47
C LEU A 207 14.39 11.91 -25.23
N LEU A 208 15.02 12.88 -24.56
CA LEU A 208 14.52 14.26 -24.43
C LEU A 208 14.71 15.06 -25.72
N GLY A 209 15.62 14.64 -26.61
CA GLY A 209 15.83 15.22 -27.95
C GLY A 209 16.92 16.25 -27.98
N ILE A 210 17.76 16.24 -26.96
CA ILE A 210 18.90 17.12 -26.85
C ILE A 210 19.96 16.61 -27.84
N PRO A 211 20.44 17.46 -28.76
CA PRO A 211 21.43 17.04 -29.76
C PRO A 211 22.71 16.51 -29.12
N SER A 212 23.10 15.28 -29.47
CA SER A 212 24.43 14.73 -29.16
C SER A 212 25.39 14.97 -30.33
N GLN A 213 26.71 15.02 -30.06
CA GLN A 213 27.74 15.33 -31.07
C GLN A 213 27.86 14.27 -32.19
N SER A 214 27.26 13.09 -32.02
CA SER A 214 27.22 12.02 -33.03
C SER A 214 25.80 11.87 -33.59
N ASN A 215 25.63 12.29 -34.85
CA ASN A 215 24.39 12.31 -35.64
C ASN A 215 23.37 11.19 -35.40
N ALA A 216 22.11 11.56 -35.18
CA ALA A 216 21.01 11.40 -36.14
C ALA A 216 19.81 12.18 -35.60
N SER A 217 19.24 13.08 -36.39
CA SER A 217 17.95 13.68 -36.06
C SER A 217 16.93 12.54 -35.94
N TYR A 218 16.62 12.12 -34.71
CA TYR A 218 15.41 11.37 -34.44
C TYR A 218 14.26 12.29 -34.84
N LYS A 219 13.76 12.10 -36.06
CA LYS A 219 12.57 12.82 -36.55
C LYS A 219 11.39 12.35 -35.72
N ARG A 220 11.12 13.06 -34.62
CA ARG A 220 9.90 12.82 -33.83
C ARG A 220 8.70 13.11 -34.70
N LYS A 221 7.76 12.17 -34.72
CA LYS A 221 6.45 12.40 -35.34
C LYS A 221 5.80 13.52 -34.53
N ARG A 222 5.36 14.60 -35.19
CA ARG A 222 4.61 15.65 -34.51
C ARG A 222 3.36 15.01 -33.88
N VAL A 223 3.26 15.09 -32.57
CA VAL A 223 2.08 14.68 -31.80
C VAL A 223 1.37 15.96 -31.36
N ASP A 224 0.04 15.99 -31.46
CA ASP A 224 -0.80 17.14 -31.04
C ASP A 224 -0.88 17.29 -29.50
N ARG A 225 0.06 16.70 -28.75
CA ARG A 225 0.12 16.67 -27.29
C ARG A 225 1.57 16.70 -26.83
N VAL A 226 1.79 17.23 -25.63
CA VAL A 226 3.09 17.19 -24.96
C VAL A 226 3.58 15.76 -24.81
N GLU A 227 4.87 15.54 -25.04
CA GLU A 227 5.47 14.21 -24.90
C GLU A 227 5.70 13.87 -23.41
N VAL A 228 5.61 12.58 -23.07
CA VAL A 228 5.74 12.08 -21.71
C VAL A 228 6.69 10.89 -21.71
N LEU A 229 7.81 11.04 -21.01
CA LEU A 229 8.84 10.03 -20.79
C LEU A 229 8.81 9.54 -19.35
N PRO A 230 8.30 8.32 -19.08
CA PRO A 230 8.42 7.72 -17.76
C PRO A 230 9.79 7.08 -17.53
N ILE A 231 10.39 7.31 -16.36
CA ILE A 231 11.47 6.53 -15.77
C ILE A 231 10.84 5.56 -14.77
N VAL A 232 10.97 4.27 -15.02
CA VAL A 232 10.35 3.20 -14.23
C VAL A 232 11.41 2.35 -13.58
N GLY A 233 11.17 1.91 -12.35
CA GLY A 233 12.10 1.04 -11.64
C GLY A 233 11.70 0.84 -10.19
N LEU A 234 12.32 -0.14 -9.55
CA LEU A 234 12.01 -0.52 -8.17
C LEU A 234 12.23 0.64 -7.16
N GLY A 235 11.69 0.50 -5.95
CA GLY A 235 11.99 1.44 -4.86
C GLY A 235 13.50 1.52 -4.59
N GLY A 236 14.02 2.72 -4.28
CA GLY A 236 15.43 2.89 -3.90
C GLY A 236 16.47 2.81 -5.01
N VAL A 237 16.10 2.53 -6.27
CA VAL A 237 17.10 2.42 -7.37
C VAL A 237 17.69 3.77 -7.84
N GLY A 238 17.21 4.90 -7.32
CA GLY A 238 17.73 6.24 -7.63
C GLY A 238 17.04 6.95 -8.80
N LYS A 239 15.75 6.70 -9.06
CA LYS A 239 14.97 7.41 -10.12
C LYS A 239 14.92 8.93 -9.89
N THR A 240 14.56 9.35 -8.67
CA THR A 240 14.53 10.77 -8.28
C THR A 240 15.91 11.40 -8.43
N THR A 241 16.96 10.72 -7.94
CA THR A 241 18.35 11.18 -8.09
C THR A 241 18.74 11.33 -9.56
N LEU A 242 18.35 10.39 -10.42
CA LEU A 242 18.61 10.48 -11.86
C LEU A 242 17.86 11.66 -12.51
N ALA A 243 16.60 11.88 -12.15
CA ALA A 243 15.82 13.02 -12.62
C ALA A 243 16.44 14.36 -12.16
N GLN A 244 16.89 14.45 -10.91
CA GLN A 244 17.63 15.61 -10.42
C GLN A 244 18.94 15.83 -11.18
N GLN A 245 19.70 14.78 -11.52
CA GLN A 245 20.89 14.90 -12.36
C GLN A 245 20.57 15.48 -13.73
N ILE A 246 19.50 15.02 -14.36
CA ILE A 246 19.04 15.52 -15.65
C ILE A 246 18.71 17.01 -15.55
N CYS A 247 17.92 17.42 -14.55
CA CYS A 247 17.58 18.83 -14.35
C CYS A 247 18.80 19.74 -14.15
N ASN A 248 19.86 19.22 -13.52
CA ASN A 248 21.10 19.97 -13.27
C ASN A 248 22.14 19.83 -14.40
N ASP A 249 21.88 19.05 -15.45
CA ASP A 249 22.79 18.89 -16.59
C ASP A 249 22.82 20.18 -17.42
N ARG A 250 24.03 20.65 -17.76
CA ARG A 250 24.22 21.89 -18.53
C ARG A 250 23.59 21.82 -19.91
N ARG A 251 23.53 20.64 -20.53
CA ARG A 251 22.92 20.43 -21.85
C ARG A 251 21.40 20.59 -21.79
N VAL A 252 20.78 20.15 -20.68
CA VAL A 252 19.35 20.31 -20.42
C VAL A 252 19.03 21.78 -20.19
N ASN A 253 19.80 22.44 -19.32
CA ASN A 253 19.65 23.87 -19.05
C ASN A 253 19.88 24.78 -20.27
N GLY A 254 20.69 24.34 -21.25
CA GLY A 254 20.89 25.05 -22.51
C GLY A 254 19.82 24.76 -23.57
N PHE A 255 19.02 23.72 -23.40
CA PHE A 255 18.02 23.28 -24.38
C PHE A 255 16.59 23.70 -24.00
N PHE A 256 16.22 23.59 -22.73
CA PHE A 256 14.91 23.98 -22.23
C PHE A 256 14.93 25.40 -21.69
N ASP A 257 13.93 26.21 -22.06
CA ASP A 257 13.75 27.57 -21.55
C ASP A 257 13.26 27.58 -20.09
N MET A 258 12.69 26.46 -19.65
CA MET A 258 12.07 26.32 -18.34
C MET A 258 12.12 24.87 -17.86
N ILE A 259 12.53 24.68 -16.61
CA ILE A 259 12.47 23.38 -15.93
C ILE A 259 11.58 23.55 -14.70
N LEU A 260 10.56 22.70 -14.59
CA LEU A 260 9.57 22.71 -13.51
C LEU A 260 9.65 21.37 -12.78
N TRP A 261 9.46 21.37 -11.47
CA TRP A 261 9.50 20.17 -10.63
C TRP A 261 8.32 20.16 -9.67
N SER A 262 7.57 19.07 -9.64
CA SER A 262 6.56 18.83 -8.61
C SER A 262 6.68 17.40 -8.10
N CYS A 263 6.70 17.27 -6.77
CA CYS A 263 6.66 16.01 -6.07
C CYS A 263 5.21 15.57 -5.93
N VAL A 264 4.85 14.41 -6.48
CA VAL A 264 3.47 13.91 -6.43
C VAL A 264 3.20 13.17 -5.12
N SER A 265 3.98 12.10 -4.84
CA SER A 265 4.15 11.26 -3.62
C SER A 265 2.94 10.86 -2.75
N ASP A 266 1.99 11.76 -2.55
CA ASP A 266 0.76 11.61 -1.76
C ASP A 266 -0.43 11.19 -2.64
N GLU A 267 -0.96 12.14 -3.40
CA GLU A 267 -2.18 12.02 -4.22
C GLU A 267 -2.04 12.90 -5.48
N PHE A 268 -2.48 12.37 -6.61
CA PHE A 268 -2.58 13.02 -7.90
C PHE A 268 -3.78 13.97 -7.94
N ASP A 269 -3.68 15.05 -7.17
CA ASP A 269 -4.65 16.13 -7.19
C ASP A 269 -4.29 17.14 -8.29
N VAL A 270 -5.12 17.18 -9.34
CA VAL A 270 -4.91 18.05 -10.51
C VAL A 270 -4.81 19.52 -10.13
N LYS A 271 -5.63 20.00 -9.17
CA LYS A 271 -5.65 21.41 -8.77
C LYS A 271 -4.40 21.77 -7.99
N ARG A 272 -3.99 20.93 -7.02
CA ARG A 272 -2.75 21.07 -6.25
C ARG A 272 -1.54 21.07 -7.19
N LEU A 273 -1.40 20.06 -8.05
CA LEU A 273 -0.28 19.93 -8.97
C LEU A 273 -0.21 21.12 -9.93
N THR A 274 -1.35 21.55 -10.48
CA THR A 274 -1.40 22.75 -11.34
C THR A 274 -0.89 23.99 -10.59
N LYS A 275 -1.28 24.14 -9.31
CA LYS A 275 -0.87 25.25 -8.46
C LYS A 275 0.64 25.23 -8.19
N GLU A 276 1.18 24.07 -7.80
CA GLU A 276 2.62 23.90 -7.54
C GLU A 276 3.46 24.19 -8.77
N VAL A 277 3.07 23.67 -9.94
CA VAL A 277 3.79 23.90 -11.20
C VAL A 277 3.82 25.39 -11.56
N ILE A 278 2.73 26.13 -11.36
CA ILE A 278 2.70 27.59 -11.57
C ILE A 278 3.64 28.30 -10.58
N GLN A 279 3.63 27.90 -9.31
CA GLN A 279 4.51 28.50 -8.29
C GLN A 279 5.99 28.25 -8.60
N CYS A 280 6.35 27.05 -9.09
CA CYS A 280 7.70 26.74 -9.54
C CYS A 280 8.19 27.62 -10.68
N SER A 281 7.27 28.17 -11.49
CA SER A 281 7.62 29.13 -12.55
C SER A 281 7.93 30.55 -12.04
N GLY A 282 7.79 30.78 -10.72
CA GLY A 282 7.98 32.08 -10.08
C GLY A 282 6.75 33.01 -10.18
N LYS A 283 5.60 32.52 -10.66
CA LYS A 283 4.36 33.30 -10.70
C LYS A 283 3.58 33.15 -9.41
N GLU A 284 3.07 34.28 -8.91
CA GLU A 284 2.13 34.31 -7.79
C GLU A 284 0.73 33.86 -8.22
N ILE A 285 0.00 33.27 -7.27
CA ILE A 285 -1.35 32.73 -7.48
C ILE A 285 -2.32 33.48 -6.59
N SER A 286 -3.30 34.12 -7.21
CA SER A 286 -4.35 34.90 -6.53
C SER A 286 -5.71 34.21 -6.48
N THR A 287 -5.83 33.01 -7.06
CA THR A 287 -7.09 32.29 -7.23
C THR A 287 -6.94 30.82 -6.93
N ASP A 288 -8.00 30.22 -6.40
CA ASP A 288 -8.08 28.80 -6.10
C ASP A 288 -9.09 28.07 -7.02
N ASN A 289 -9.53 28.73 -8.09
CA ASN A 289 -10.39 28.13 -9.11
C ASN A 289 -9.56 27.37 -10.14
N LEU A 290 -9.90 26.10 -10.39
CA LEU A 290 -9.14 25.23 -11.30
C LEU A 290 -9.05 25.79 -12.73
N ASN A 291 -10.13 26.33 -13.29
CA ASN A 291 -10.12 26.89 -14.64
C ASN A 291 -9.15 28.08 -14.75
N SER A 292 -9.16 28.96 -13.75
CA SER A 292 -8.23 30.09 -13.68
C SER A 292 -6.78 29.64 -13.52
N LEU A 293 -6.54 28.60 -12.71
CA LEU A 293 -5.22 27.99 -12.55
C LEU A 293 -4.73 27.39 -13.89
N GLN A 294 -5.53 26.57 -14.55
CA GLN A 294 -5.14 25.95 -15.84
C GLN A 294 -4.96 26.99 -16.95
N THR A 295 -5.76 28.05 -16.98
CA THR A 295 -5.55 29.20 -17.87
C THR A 295 -4.21 29.89 -17.59
N THR A 296 -3.83 30.00 -16.31
CA THR A 296 -2.54 30.57 -15.91
C THR A 296 -1.38 29.66 -16.29
N LEU A 297 -1.51 28.35 -16.08
CA LEU A 297 -0.51 27.35 -16.47
C LEU A 297 -0.28 27.40 -17.99
N CYS A 298 -1.36 27.43 -18.78
CA CYS A 298 -1.27 27.60 -20.24
C CYS A 298 -0.41 28.83 -20.61
N LYS A 299 -0.66 29.99 -19.97
CA LYS A 299 0.15 31.22 -20.15
C LYS A 299 1.59 31.15 -19.57
N VAL A 300 1.87 30.23 -18.66
CA VAL A 300 3.23 30.04 -18.09
C VAL A 300 4.12 29.31 -19.11
N VAL A 301 3.57 28.27 -19.72
CA VAL A 301 4.28 27.40 -20.67
C VAL A 301 4.17 27.88 -22.12
N ASP A 302 3.27 28.82 -22.39
CA ASP A 302 3.11 29.42 -23.72
C ASP A 302 4.45 29.97 -24.24
N SER A 303 4.75 29.64 -25.50
CA SER A 303 5.96 30.07 -26.21
C SER A 303 7.29 29.72 -25.51
N LYS A 304 7.31 28.69 -24.65
CA LYS A 304 8.53 28.18 -23.99
C LYS A 304 8.68 26.69 -24.23
N ARG A 305 9.91 26.25 -24.48
CA ARG A 305 10.26 24.83 -24.43
C ARG A 305 10.51 24.44 -22.98
N PHE A 306 9.59 23.68 -22.39
CA PHE A 306 9.70 23.31 -20.97
C PHE A 306 10.00 21.82 -20.78
N LEU A 307 10.67 21.54 -19.67
CA LEU A 307 10.76 20.21 -19.07
C LEU A 307 10.00 20.23 -17.75
N LEU A 308 8.91 19.46 -17.64
CA LEU A 308 8.16 19.31 -16.39
C LEU A 308 8.48 17.96 -15.78
N VAL A 309 9.06 17.94 -14.59
CA VAL A 309 9.28 16.71 -13.82
C VAL A 309 8.14 16.50 -12.84
N LEU A 310 7.48 15.34 -12.95
CA LEU A 310 6.52 14.84 -11.98
C LEU A 310 7.13 13.63 -11.27
N ASP A 311 7.61 13.84 -10.06
CA ASP A 311 8.36 12.85 -9.30
C ASP A 311 7.44 11.98 -8.42
N ASP A 312 7.71 10.68 -8.41
CA ASP A 312 7.04 9.63 -7.61
C ASP A 312 5.52 9.56 -7.82
N ILE A 313 5.08 9.36 -9.07
CA ILE A 313 3.65 9.11 -9.39
C ILE A 313 3.23 7.69 -9.02
N TRP A 314 2.04 7.55 -8.43
CA TRP A 314 1.44 6.29 -7.97
C TRP A 314 0.19 5.89 -8.77
N ASP A 315 -0.41 4.76 -8.38
CA ASP A 315 -1.51 4.11 -9.10
C ASP A 315 -2.85 4.89 -9.02
N ASP A 316 -2.95 5.87 -8.14
CA ASP A 316 -4.09 6.80 -8.04
C ASP A 316 -4.35 7.56 -9.35
N VAL A 317 -3.29 7.84 -10.13
CA VAL A 317 -3.42 8.40 -11.49
C VAL A 317 -4.18 7.47 -12.46
N LEU A 318 -4.32 6.18 -12.13
CA LEU A 318 -5.04 5.19 -12.94
C LEU A 318 -6.55 5.18 -12.63
N GLU A 319 -6.97 5.79 -11.52
CA GLU A 319 -8.37 5.89 -11.14
C GLU A 319 -9.20 6.58 -12.24
N ASN A 320 -10.49 6.22 -12.31
CA ASN A 320 -11.40 6.73 -13.33
C ASN A 320 -10.85 6.58 -14.76
N ASN A 321 -10.06 5.53 -15.00
CA ASN A 321 -9.36 5.28 -16.27
C ASN A 321 -8.42 6.43 -16.68
N GLY A 322 -7.75 7.06 -15.70
CA GLY A 322 -6.78 8.14 -15.88
C GLY A 322 -7.35 9.43 -16.47
N GLN A 323 -8.62 9.74 -16.17
CA GLN A 323 -9.22 11.01 -16.56
C GLN A 323 -8.51 12.21 -15.91
N GLU A 324 -8.07 12.09 -14.65
CA GLU A 324 -7.33 13.16 -13.97
C GLU A 324 -6.00 13.48 -14.66
N TRP A 325 -5.27 12.47 -15.15
CA TRP A 325 -4.08 12.67 -15.97
C TRP A 325 -4.37 13.52 -17.22
N GLN A 326 -5.46 13.19 -17.93
CA GLN A 326 -5.86 13.94 -19.12
C GLN A 326 -6.28 15.37 -18.78
N ARG A 327 -6.99 15.56 -17.67
CA ARG A 327 -7.37 16.89 -17.16
C ARG A 327 -6.16 17.73 -16.78
N PHE A 328 -5.14 17.14 -16.17
CA PHE A 328 -3.88 17.81 -15.85
C PHE A 328 -3.10 18.20 -17.12
N CYS A 329 -3.04 17.32 -18.12
CA CYS A 329 -2.30 17.57 -19.36
C CYS A 329 -3.03 18.51 -20.34
N ALA A 330 -4.34 18.71 -20.20
CA ALA A 330 -5.14 19.56 -21.08
C ALA A 330 -4.54 20.96 -21.35
N PRO A 331 -4.11 21.74 -20.33
CA PRO A 331 -3.45 23.04 -20.56
C PRO A 331 -2.07 22.97 -21.24
N LEU A 332 -1.47 21.79 -21.38
CA LEU A 332 -0.15 21.58 -21.97
C LEU A 332 -0.19 21.13 -23.44
N SER A 333 -1.39 21.09 -24.05
CA SER A 333 -1.63 20.56 -25.41
C SER A 333 -1.07 21.44 -26.53
N ASN A 334 -1.07 22.77 -26.37
CA ASN A 334 -0.64 23.72 -27.40
C ASN A 334 0.73 24.34 -27.07
N THR A 335 1.71 23.50 -26.76
CA THR A 335 3.04 23.96 -26.31
C THR A 335 4.06 23.89 -27.44
N LEU A 336 5.22 24.54 -27.25
CA LEU A 336 6.28 24.47 -28.26
C LEU A 336 6.70 23.01 -28.49
N PRO A 337 6.97 22.60 -29.75
CA PRO A 337 7.55 21.29 -30.03
C PRO A 337 8.80 21.06 -29.17
N GLU A 338 9.03 19.80 -28.81
CA GLU A 338 10.15 19.37 -27.95
C GLU A 338 10.00 19.70 -26.46
N SER A 339 8.86 20.28 -26.04
CA SER A 339 8.48 20.30 -24.63
C SER A 339 8.13 18.89 -24.15
N MET A 340 8.53 18.55 -22.92
CA MET A 340 8.37 17.19 -22.41
C MET A 340 8.01 17.15 -20.92
N ILE A 341 7.25 16.12 -20.55
CA ILE A 341 7.02 15.73 -19.17
C ILE A 341 7.90 14.51 -18.85
N LEU A 342 8.73 14.61 -17.82
CA LEU A 342 9.48 13.50 -17.26
C LEU A 342 8.74 12.98 -16.02
N VAL A 343 8.34 11.71 -16.04
CA VAL A 343 7.65 11.08 -14.90
C VAL A 343 8.60 10.10 -14.23
N THR A 344 8.66 10.06 -12.90
CA THR A 344 9.27 8.93 -12.19
C THR A 344 8.19 8.10 -11.50
N THR A 345 8.27 6.78 -11.62
CA THR A 345 7.29 5.89 -10.97
C THR A 345 7.89 4.51 -10.67
N ARG A 346 7.29 3.80 -9.70
CA ARG A 346 7.57 2.38 -9.43
C ARG A 346 6.62 1.45 -10.17
N SER A 347 5.52 1.98 -10.71
CA SER A 347 4.44 1.20 -11.31
C SER A 347 4.56 1.20 -12.82
N GLN A 348 4.78 0.02 -13.40
CA GLN A 348 4.74 -0.14 -14.85
C GLN A 348 3.35 0.23 -15.41
N ARG A 349 2.28 -0.03 -14.65
CA ARG A 349 0.90 0.32 -15.06
C ARG A 349 0.73 1.83 -15.21
N VAL A 350 1.29 2.61 -14.28
CA VAL A 350 1.33 4.09 -14.37
C VAL A 350 2.08 4.51 -15.61
N ALA A 351 3.28 3.96 -15.82
CA ALA A 351 4.10 4.29 -16.99
C ALA A 351 3.37 4.02 -18.31
N ASP A 352 2.74 2.85 -18.43
CA ASP A 352 1.97 2.47 -19.63
C ASP A 352 0.77 3.39 -19.87
N LYS A 353 0.18 3.94 -18.81
CA LYS A 353 -0.96 4.85 -18.90
C LYS A 353 -0.56 6.26 -19.35
N VAL A 354 0.54 6.78 -18.85
CA VAL A 354 0.93 8.20 -19.04
C VAL A 354 1.86 8.40 -20.24
N ARG A 355 2.59 7.36 -20.66
CA ARG A 355 3.63 7.47 -21.69
C ARG A 355 3.11 7.93 -23.05
N THR A 356 3.93 8.72 -23.73
CA THR A 356 3.79 8.95 -25.18
C THR A 356 5.04 8.52 -25.94
N VAL A 357 6.15 8.31 -25.23
CA VAL A 357 7.39 7.70 -25.72
C VAL A 357 7.70 6.46 -24.89
N ASP A 358 8.57 5.57 -25.38
CA ASP A 358 8.90 4.36 -24.62
C ASP A 358 9.51 4.70 -23.26
N SER A 359 9.03 4.00 -22.22
CA SER A 359 9.48 4.17 -20.85
C SER A 359 10.95 3.77 -20.70
N PHE A 360 11.71 4.56 -19.95
CA PHE A 360 13.08 4.24 -19.58
C PHE A 360 13.08 3.33 -18.33
N GLN A 361 13.52 2.09 -18.48
CA GLN A 361 13.69 1.16 -17.36
C GLN A 361 15.01 1.47 -16.65
N LEU A 362 14.94 1.82 -15.38
CA LEU A 362 16.08 2.07 -14.52
C LEU A 362 16.31 0.88 -13.58
N ASP A 363 17.34 0.12 -13.90
CA ASP A 363 17.80 -1.00 -13.10
C ASP A 363 18.73 -0.54 -11.95
N GLY A 364 19.07 -1.49 -11.09
CA GLY A 364 20.10 -1.31 -10.07
C GLY A 364 21.46 -0.94 -10.66
N LEU A 365 22.34 -0.41 -9.81
CA LEU A 365 23.72 -0.15 -10.20
C LEU A 365 24.42 -1.46 -10.55
N LYS A 366 25.24 -1.45 -11.61
CA LYS A 366 26.17 -2.56 -11.94
C LYS A 366 27.11 -2.79 -10.75
N ASP A 367 27.52 -4.04 -10.51
CA ASP A 367 28.31 -4.46 -9.34
C ASP A 367 29.50 -3.56 -9.03
N ASP A 368 30.28 -3.16 -10.05
CA ASP A 368 31.43 -2.26 -9.85
C ASP A 368 31.01 -0.88 -9.35
N ALA A 369 29.97 -0.30 -9.94
CA ALA A 369 29.45 1.00 -9.51
C ALA A 369 28.77 0.93 -8.13
N PHE A 370 28.06 -0.18 -7.87
CA PHE A 370 27.44 -0.43 -6.57
C PHE A 370 28.51 -0.64 -5.49
N TRP A 371 29.61 -1.32 -5.79
CA TRP A 371 30.74 -1.45 -4.89
C TRP A 371 31.35 -0.09 -4.53
N GLU A 372 31.58 0.78 -5.52
CA GLU A 372 32.07 2.13 -5.25
C GLU A 372 31.11 2.96 -4.38
N PHE A 373 29.81 2.85 -4.63
CA PHE A 373 28.79 3.45 -3.80
C PHE A 373 28.81 2.90 -2.37
N PHE A 374 28.79 1.57 -2.22
CA PHE A 374 28.79 0.88 -0.93
C PHE A 374 30.01 1.27 -0.09
N LYS A 375 31.19 1.34 -0.70
CA LYS A 375 32.41 1.77 -0.01
C LYS A 375 32.25 3.15 0.65
N VAL A 376 31.69 4.10 -0.08
CA VAL A 376 31.49 5.47 0.44
C VAL A 376 30.43 5.50 1.53
N GLN A 377 29.35 4.72 1.41
CA GLN A 377 28.29 4.70 2.42
C GLN A 377 28.70 3.97 3.70
N ALA A 378 29.37 2.84 3.60
CA ALA A 378 29.74 2.01 4.75
C ALA A 378 30.98 2.54 5.49
N PHE A 379 31.92 3.18 4.80
CA PHE A 379 33.22 3.56 5.36
C PHE A 379 33.53 5.07 5.26
N GLY A 380 32.62 5.87 4.70
CA GLY A 380 32.81 7.31 4.56
C GLY A 380 34.05 7.67 3.74
N SER A 381 34.89 8.53 4.31
CA SER A 381 36.17 8.95 3.73
C SER A 381 37.36 8.06 4.14
N GLU A 382 37.12 7.00 4.91
CA GLU A 382 38.19 6.12 5.37
C GLU A 382 38.74 5.24 4.24
N ASN A 383 40.07 5.11 4.23
CA ASN A 383 40.76 4.38 3.18
C ASN A 383 40.70 2.87 3.45
N LEU A 384 39.80 2.18 2.75
CA LEU A 384 39.53 0.73 2.87
C LEU A 384 40.75 -0.17 2.63
N ASP A 385 41.79 0.33 1.99
CA ASP A 385 43.03 -0.42 1.78
C ASP A 385 43.75 -0.75 3.10
N LYS A 386 43.28 -0.21 4.23
CA LYS A 386 43.78 -0.55 5.57
C LYS A 386 43.13 -1.80 6.19
N ASN A 387 41.95 -2.23 5.74
CA ASN A 387 41.26 -3.40 6.32
C ASN A 387 40.73 -4.35 5.22
N GLN A 388 41.57 -5.32 4.86
CA GLN A 388 41.29 -6.28 3.80
C GLN A 388 40.15 -7.26 4.14
N GLU A 389 39.91 -7.54 5.42
CA GLU A 389 38.85 -8.44 5.87
C GLU A 389 37.47 -7.81 5.62
N LEU A 390 37.26 -6.56 6.07
CA LEU A 390 36.03 -5.81 5.81
C LEU A 390 35.78 -5.62 4.31
N LYS A 391 36.84 -5.41 3.52
CA LYS A 391 36.77 -5.33 2.06
C LYS A 391 36.26 -6.63 1.44
N ASN A 392 36.74 -7.77 1.90
CA ASN A 392 36.30 -9.08 1.43
C ASN A 392 34.84 -9.37 1.83
N ILE A 393 34.46 -9.05 3.07
CA ILE A 393 33.07 -9.16 3.55
C ILE A 393 32.16 -8.29 2.68
N GLY A 394 32.49 -7.00 2.51
CA GLY A 394 31.73 -6.07 1.68
C GLY A 394 31.51 -6.59 0.26
N LYS A 395 32.58 -7.07 -0.40
CA LYS A 395 32.47 -7.68 -1.74
C LYS A 395 31.57 -8.91 -1.77
N SER A 396 31.61 -9.75 -0.74
CA SER A 396 30.73 -10.92 -0.64
C SER A 396 29.25 -10.56 -0.44
N LEU A 397 28.97 -9.35 0.05
CA LEU A 397 27.61 -8.84 0.22
C LEU A 397 27.05 -8.22 -1.06
N ILE A 398 27.89 -7.75 -1.99
CA ILE A 398 27.43 -7.10 -3.23
C ILE A 398 26.44 -7.95 -4.03
N PRO A 399 26.69 -9.25 -4.30
CA PRO A 399 25.70 -10.07 -5.01
C PRO A 399 24.38 -10.25 -4.24
N LYS A 400 24.42 -10.18 -2.90
CA LYS A 400 23.22 -10.28 -2.06
C LYS A 400 22.35 -9.01 -2.14
N PHE A 401 22.97 -7.86 -2.40
CA PHE A 401 22.26 -6.59 -2.60
C PHE A 401 21.92 -6.31 -4.07
N GLY A 402 22.79 -6.72 -5.01
CA GLY A 402 22.71 -6.39 -6.44
C GLY A 402 21.51 -6.99 -7.17
N CYS A 403 20.99 -8.14 -6.72
CA CYS A 403 19.78 -8.74 -7.29
C CYS A 403 18.48 -8.14 -6.70
N GLN A 404 18.55 -7.44 -5.57
CA GLN A 404 17.40 -6.90 -4.85
C GLN A 404 17.81 -5.61 -4.14
N ASN A 405 17.71 -4.46 -4.81
CA ASN A 405 17.78 -3.16 -4.12
C ASN A 405 16.52 -2.97 -3.25
N HIS A 406 16.47 -3.67 -2.10
CA HIS A 406 15.33 -3.71 -1.18
C HIS A 406 15.62 -3.11 0.21
N TRP A 407 16.76 -2.45 0.45
CA TRP A 407 17.12 -2.04 1.82
C TRP A 407 17.65 -0.61 1.96
N ALA A 408 16.80 0.38 1.70
CA ALA A 408 17.04 1.75 2.17
C ALA A 408 15.96 2.19 3.17
N LEU A 409 15.78 1.42 4.25
CA LEU A 409 15.11 1.86 5.48
C LEU A 409 15.53 0.93 6.64
N VAL A 410 16.65 1.25 7.29
CA VAL A 410 16.84 0.97 8.73
C VAL A 410 17.51 2.20 9.34
N GLU A 411 16.93 2.62 10.45
CA GLU A 411 17.07 3.87 11.19
C GLU A 411 18.50 4.31 11.52
N ASN A 412 18.78 5.60 11.32
CA ASN A 412 19.79 6.32 12.12
C ASN A 412 19.23 6.57 13.52
N GLY A 413 19.33 5.56 14.39
CA GLY A 413 19.21 5.71 15.83
C GLY A 413 20.59 5.84 16.45
N SER A 414 21.00 7.07 16.77
CA SER A 414 22.19 7.35 17.54
C SER A 414 22.07 6.78 18.96
N GLU A 415 22.73 5.67 19.25
CA GLU A 415 23.16 5.34 20.61
C GLU A 415 24.66 5.06 20.61
N SER A 416 25.43 6.07 21.04
CA SER A 416 26.78 5.86 21.54
C SER A 416 26.71 4.96 22.77
N LYS A 417 27.11 3.70 22.64
CA LYS A 417 27.62 2.91 23.75
C LYS A 417 29.14 2.80 23.60
N THR A 418 29.82 3.66 24.32
CA THR A 418 31.21 3.48 24.72
C THR A 418 31.34 2.14 25.45
N LEU A 419 32.21 1.28 24.93
CA LEU A 419 32.74 0.12 25.63
C LEU A 419 34.03 0.58 26.31
N GLU A 420 34.03 0.60 27.65
CA GLU A 420 35.21 0.27 28.47
C GLU A 420 35.11 -1.20 28.89
#